data_AF-A0A954C4F0-F1
#
_entry.id   AF-A0A954C4F0-F1
#
_cell.length_a   1.000
_cell.length_b   1.000
_cell.length_c   1.000
_cell.angle_alpha   90.00
_cell.angle_beta   90.00
_cell.angle_gamma   90.00
#
_symmetry.space_group_name_H-M   'P 1'
#
loop_
_entity.id
_entity.type
_entity.pdbx_description
1 polymer ?
#
loop_
_entity_poly.entity_id
_entity_poly.type
_entity_poly.pdbx_seq_one_letter_code
_entity_poly.pdbx_strand_id
1 'polypeptide(L)'
;MNPRLIGVAATALLALGGGSRLIYNEVRLASAVGITPAQERYRQDEATRASRLAIELAAAQGSISALETAVAAAESQAQGAERRVQTLTAELETARADFGATLSQRSARIAGLESELGRAEAEQREAAEALAARERELGAARETLSSLEAERERLRRLTEELDRQAKFLAQELTQREEALQASAEARDAVQQDLARTREHLDATQTELATALKRAGDTEAVLAALRDAGVDVARLSGADPMPMVRGFVVRVDTSSVPPVVLVHVGARSGLRAGDQLYVVRRGRRVATLEVDALQEDICTTRIVAGGRGLQLAPRDEVFSWEPER
;
A
#
# COMPACT_ATOMS: atom_id res chain seq x y z
N MET A 1 106.61 -27.17 -13.83
CA MET A 1 107.22 -26.11 -12.99
C MET A 1 108.11 -26.77 -11.94
N ASN A 2 108.92 -25.99 -11.20
CA ASN A 2 110.11 -26.45 -10.49
C ASN A 2 109.94 -27.55 -9.43
N PRO A 3 110.89 -28.50 -9.30
CA PRO A 3 111.19 -29.21 -8.07
C PRO A 3 112.20 -28.45 -7.18
N ARG A 4 112.30 -28.84 -5.90
CA ARG A 4 113.41 -28.56 -4.95
C ARG A 4 113.49 -29.78 -4.00
N LEU A 5 114.61 -30.44 -3.71
CA LEU A 5 116.04 -30.25 -4.02
C LEU A 5 116.82 -29.24 -3.15
N ILE A 6 117.17 -29.68 -1.94
CA ILE A 6 118.38 -29.41 -1.12
C ILE A 6 118.63 -30.76 -0.39
N GLY A 7 119.80 -31.38 -0.25
CA GLY A 7 121.18 -30.91 0.05
C GLY A 7 121.44 -31.12 1.56
N VAL A 8 122.56 -31.64 2.09
CA VAL A 8 123.96 -31.85 1.66
C VAL A 8 124.44 -33.14 2.39
N ALA A 9 125.11 -34.13 1.79
CA ALA A 9 126.58 -34.34 1.66
C ALA A 9 127.41 -34.16 2.98
N ALA A 10 128.62 -34.72 3.19
CA ALA A 10 129.56 -35.37 2.27
C ALA A 10 130.59 -36.31 2.98
N THR A 11 131.25 -37.17 2.19
CA THR A 11 132.66 -37.72 2.23
C THR A 11 133.62 -37.41 3.40
N ALA A 12 134.71 -38.14 3.70
CA ALA A 12 135.30 -39.47 3.36
C ALA A 12 136.66 -39.57 4.16
N LEU A 13 137.77 -40.32 3.89
CA LEU A 13 138.26 -41.27 2.86
C LEU A 13 139.49 -42.05 3.45
N LEU A 14 139.91 -43.19 2.86
CA LEU A 14 141.14 -43.99 3.12
C LEU A 14 141.21 -44.69 4.51
N ALA A 15 141.70 -45.93 4.73
CA ALA A 15 142.56 -46.90 4.03
C ALA A 15 144.09 -46.75 4.20
N LEU A 16 144.69 -47.55 5.11
CA LEU A 16 145.98 -48.29 4.96
C LEU A 16 146.43 -48.94 6.30
N GLY A 17 147.24 -50.01 6.23
CA GLY A 17 147.89 -50.68 7.38
C GLY A 17 147.06 -51.82 8.01
N GLY A 18 147.57 -53.04 8.24
CA GLY A 18 148.87 -53.62 7.89
C GLY A 18 149.78 -53.89 9.09
N GLY A 19 149.82 -55.15 9.54
CA GLY A 19 150.52 -55.56 10.78
C GLY A 19 149.64 -55.42 12.03
N SER A 20 149.86 -56.18 13.11
CA SER A 20 151.04 -56.99 13.45
C SER A 20 150.69 -58.35 14.07
N ARG A 21 151.62 -59.30 13.96
CA ARG A 21 151.58 -60.57 14.70
C ARG A 21 151.69 -60.31 16.20
N LEU A 22 150.87 -60.98 17.00
CA LEU A 22 151.29 -61.48 18.31
C LEU A 22 151.12 -63.00 18.34
N ILE A 23 152.11 -63.67 17.75
CA ILE A 23 152.34 -65.10 18.00
C ILE A 23 152.87 -65.19 19.43
N TYR A 24 151.99 -65.51 20.38
CA TYR A 24 152.44 -65.91 21.72
C TYR A 24 153.06 -67.31 21.60
N ASN A 25 154.37 -67.33 21.39
CA ASN A 25 155.18 -68.52 21.61
C ASN A 25 155.11 -68.87 23.09
N GLU A 26 154.32 -69.88 23.45
CA GLU A 26 154.45 -70.53 24.75
C GLU A 26 155.78 -71.29 24.80
N VAL A 27 156.83 -70.56 25.14
CA VAL A 27 158.13 -71.14 25.51
C VAL A 27 157.88 -72.05 26.70
N ARG A 28 158.09 -73.36 26.49
CA ARG A 28 157.86 -74.41 27.47
C ARG A 28 158.90 -74.34 28.61
N LEU A 29 158.75 -73.35 29.49
CA LEU A 29 159.52 -73.23 30.72
C LEU A 29 159.15 -74.38 31.67
N ALA A 30 159.85 -75.50 31.50
CA ALA A 30 159.89 -76.61 32.44
C ALA A 30 160.70 -76.22 33.69
N SER A 31 160.30 -75.14 34.34
CA SER A 31 160.79 -74.71 35.66
C SER A 31 159.74 -75.08 36.69
N ALA A 32 160.05 -76.04 37.57
CA ALA A 32 159.19 -76.43 38.69
C ALA A 32 159.20 -75.36 39.80
N VAL A 33 158.73 -74.16 39.47
CA VAL A 33 158.38 -73.13 40.44
C VAL A 33 157.03 -73.51 41.00
N GLY A 34 157.00 -74.00 42.24
CA GLY A 34 155.75 -74.27 42.93
C GLY A 34 154.90 -73.00 42.98
N ILE A 35 153.70 -73.05 42.41
CA ILE A 35 152.75 -71.93 42.49
C ILE A 35 152.49 -71.72 43.98
N THR A 36 152.83 -70.53 44.48
CA THR A 36 152.62 -70.27 45.91
C THR A 36 151.11 -70.20 46.20
N PRO A 37 150.63 -70.64 47.38
CA PRO A 37 149.20 -70.61 47.69
C PRO A 37 148.55 -69.21 47.58
N ALA A 38 149.34 -68.13 47.62
CA ALA A 38 148.90 -66.78 47.34
C ALA A 38 148.61 -66.52 45.85
N GLN A 39 149.39 -67.07 44.93
CA GLN A 39 149.19 -66.92 43.48
C GLN A 39 147.99 -67.74 42.96
N GLU A 40 147.74 -68.91 43.57
CA GLU A 40 146.51 -69.68 43.33
C GLU A 40 145.26 -68.94 43.83
N ARG A 41 145.31 -68.39 45.05
CA ARG A 41 144.21 -67.54 45.58
C ARG A 41 143.96 -66.32 44.69
N TYR A 42 145.01 -65.59 44.29
CA TYR A 42 144.86 -64.43 43.42
C TYR A 42 144.18 -64.79 42.08
N ARG A 43 144.56 -65.92 41.45
CA ARG A 43 143.89 -66.42 40.24
C ARG A 43 142.45 -66.87 40.50
N GLN A 44 142.15 -67.45 41.66
CA GLN A 44 140.78 -67.81 42.06
C GLN A 44 139.91 -66.59 42.34
N ASP A 45 140.47 -65.52 42.94
CA ASP A 45 139.78 -64.25 43.17
C ASP A 45 139.54 -63.50 41.85
N GLU A 46 140.52 -63.47 40.93
CA GLU A 46 140.33 -62.94 39.58
C GLU A 46 139.29 -63.72 38.78
N ALA A 47 139.34 -65.06 38.81
CA ALA A 47 138.32 -65.91 38.17
C ALA A 47 136.93 -65.72 38.77
N THR A 48 136.84 -65.57 40.11
CA THR A 48 135.57 -65.29 40.81
C THR A 48 135.04 -63.91 40.46
N ARG A 49 135.91 -62.90 40.36
CA ARG A 49 135.55 -61.54 39.94
C ARG A 49 135.10 -61.51 38.47
N ALA A 50 135.81 -62.18 37.58
CA ALA A 50 135.43 -62.32 36.17
C ALA A 50 134.10 -63.07 36.03
N SER A 51 133.87 -64.14 36.82
CA SER A 51 132.61 -64.86 36.86
C SER A 51 131.44 -64.00 37.34
N ARG A 52 131.61 -63.21 38.42
CA ARG A 52 130.60 -62.23 38.87
C ARG A 52 130.29 -61.19 37.80
N LEU A 53 131.31 -60.58 37.21
CA LEU A 53 131.14 -59.60 36.13
C LEU A 53 130.46 -60.19 34.89
N ALA A 54 130.71 -61.47 34.57
CA ALA A 54 130.04 -62.17 33.48
C ALA A 54 128.55 -62.45 33.80
N ILE A 55 128.21 -62.79 35.05
CA ILE A 55 126.83 -62.97 35.51
C ILE A 55 126.09 -61.63 35.53
N GLU A 56 126.72 -60.56 36.03
CA GLU A 56 126.19 -59.19 36.03
C GLU A 56 125.97 -58.68 34.60
N LEU A 57 126.91 -58.93 33.68
CA LEU A 57 126.77 -58.58 32.26
C LEU A 57 125.65 -59.37 31.58
N ALA A 58 125.52 -60.67 31.85
CA ALA A 58 124.44 -61.50 31.30
C ALA A 58 123.07 -61.07 31.84
N ALA A 59 122.97 -60.71 33.13
CA ALA A 59 121.76 -60.15 33.72
C ALA A 59 121.41 -58.78 33.13
N ALA A 60 122.40 -57.91 32.93
CA ALA A 60 122.22 -56.62 32.26
C ALA A 60 121.74 -56.80 30.80
N GLN A 61 122.36 -57.69 30.03
CA GLN A 61 121.95 -58.03 28.67
C GLN A 61 120.51 -58.58 28.63
N GLY A 62 120.15 -59.48 29.53
CA GLY A 62 118.77 -59.96 29.67
C GLY A 62 117.77 -58.85 30.00
N SER A 63 118.16 -57.89 30.86
CA SER A 63 117.32 -56.72 31.16
C SER A 63 117.17 -55.77 29.98
N ILE A 64 118.23 -55.60 29.16
CA ILE A 64 118.20 -54.79 27.94
C ILE A 64 117.22 -55.42 26.94
N SER A 65 117.33 -56.72 26.64
CA SER A 65 116.40 -57.35 25.68
C SER A 65 114.95 -57.45 26.17
N ALA A 66 114.74 -57.50 27.50
CA ALA A 66 113.39 -57.32 28.07
C ALA A 66 112.85 -55.89 27.86
N LEU A 67 113.69 -54.87 28.03
CA LEU A 67 113.33 -53.46 27.78
C LEU A 67 113.11 -53.18 26.28
N GLU A 68 113.96 -53.71 25.39
CA GLU A 68 113.78 -53.62 23.93
C GLU A 68 112.43 -54.21 23.50
N THR A 69 112.08 -55.38 24.05
CA THR A 69 110.78 -56.03 23.80
C THR A 69 109.62 -55.19 24.35
N ALA A 70 109.76 -54.59 25.53
CA ALA A 70 108.75 -53.72 26.12
C ALA A 70 108.56 -52.40 25.36
N VAL A 71 109.64 -51.80 24.85
CA VAL A 71 109.60 -50.60 24.01
C VAL A 71 108.91 -50.90 22.69
N ALA A 72 109.29 -51.97 21.97
CA ALA A 72 108.63 -52.37 20.73
C ALA A 72 107.13 -52.67 20.93
N ALA A 73 106.74 -53.27 22.06
CA ALA A 73 105.34 -53.47 22.42
C ALA A 73 104.61 -52.13 22.69
N ALA A 74 105.24 -51.19 23.39
CA ALA A 74 104.68 -49.86 23.65
C ALA A 74 104.56 -49.01 22.38
N GLU A 75 105.53 -49.05 21.47
CA GLU A 75 105.47 -48.39 20.16
C GLU A 75 104.33 -48.94 19.30
N SER A 76 104.17 -50.27 19.27
CA SER A 76 103.06 -50.92 18.56
C SER A 76 101.69 -50.52 19.14
N GLN A 77 101.58 -50.43 20.47
CA GLN A 77 100.37 -49.92 21.13
C GLN A 77 100.12 -48.43 20.84
N ALA A 78 101.17 -47.60 20.82
CA ALA A 78 101.07 -46.17 20.51
C ALA A 78 100.61 -45.94 19.06
N GLN A 79 101.20 -46.63 18.08
CA GLN A 79 100.75 -46.59 16.68
C GLN A 79 99.31 -47.11 16.52
N GLY A 80 98.92 -48.14 17.28
CA GLY A 80 97.55 -48.64 17.34
C GLY A 80 96.55 -47.62 17.92
N ALA A 81 96.96 -46.86 18.92
CA ALA A 81 96.16 -45.78 19.51
C ALA A 81 96.07 -44.57 18.56
N GLU A 82 97.19 -44.16 17.94
CA GLU A 82 97.23 -43.06 16.98
C GLU A 82 96.28 -43.29 15.80
N ARG A 83 96.31 -44.48 15.20
CA ARG A 83 95.38 -44.85 14.11
C ARG A 83 93.92 -44.78 14.55
N ARG A 84 93.59 -45.20 15.78
CA ARG A 84 92.23 -45.08 16.34
C ARG A 84 91.83 -43.61 16.51
N VAL A 85 92.73 -42.75 16.99
CA VAL A 85 92.47 -41.30 17.10
C VAL A 85 92.26 -40.68 15.72
N GLN A 86 93.06 -41.04 14.71
CA GLN A 86 92.88 -40.58 13.33
C GLN A 86 91.51 -41.01 12.76
N THR A 87 91.11 -42.27 12.93
CA THR A 87 89.78 -42.77 12.51
C THR A 87 88.64 -42.03 13.22
N LEU A 88 88.67 -41.96 14.56
CA LEU A 88 87.62 -41.29 15.35
C LEU A 88 87.54 -39.78 15.06
N THR A 89 88.66 -39.14 14.71
CA THR A 89 88.65 -37.72 14.30
C THR A 89 87.95 -37.55 12.96
N ALA A 90 88.25 -38.40 11.97
CA ALA A 90 87.57 -38.37 10.68
C ALA A 90 86.06 -38.67 10.79
N GLU A 91 85.67 -39.64 11.63
CA GLU A 91 84.26 -39.96 11.93
C GLU A 91 83.53 -38.81 12.66
N LEU A 92 84.22 -38.08 13.54
CA LEU A 92 83.68 -36.88 14.19
C LEU A 92 83.48 -35.74 13.19
N GLU A 93 84.43 -35.53 12.26
CA GLU A 93 84.35 -34.49 11.24
C GLU A 93 83.24 -34.74 10.22
N THR A 94 83.06 -35.98 9.74
CA THR A 94 81.94 -36.33 8.85
C THR A 94 80.59 -36.18 9.56
N ALA A 95 80.44 -36.74 10.77
CA ALA A 95 79.22 -36.59 11.55
C ALA A 95 78.88 -35.11 11.81
N ARG A 96 79.89 -34.27 12.11
CA ARG A 96 79.71 -32.83 12.29
C ARG A 96 79.26 -32.13 11.00
N ALA A 97 79.77 -32.54 9.84
CA ALA A 97 79.34 -32.02 8.55
C ALA A 97 77.88 -32.40 8.25
N ASP A 98 77.51 -33.67 8.47
CA ASP A 98 76.15 -34.19 8.25
C ASP A 98 75.11 -33.53 9.18
N PHE A 99 75.45 -33.33 10.45
CA PHE A 99 74.62 -32.54 11.37
C PHE A 99 74.51 -31.07 10.94
N GLY A 100 75.59 -30.46 10.47
CA GLY A 100 75.59 -29.09 9.95
C GLY A 100 74.68 -28.92 8.73
N ALA A 101 74.77 -29.83 7.76
CA ALA A 101 73.90 -29.88 6.59
C ALA A 101 72.43 -30.10 6.97
N THR A 102 72.16 -31.03 7.90
CA THR A 102 70.82 -31.33 8.41
C THR A 102 70.20 -30.12 9.13
N LEU A 103 70.97 -29.40 9.95
CA LEU A 103 70.51 -28.19 10.62
C LEU A 103 70.23 -27.07 9.61
N SER A 104 71.11 -26.84 8.64
CA SER A 104 70.91 -25.85 7.57
C SER A 104 69.64 -26.14 6.77
N GLN A 105 69.40 -27.40 6.40
CA GLN A 105 68.19 -27.82 5.68
C GLN A 105 66.91 -27.59 6.51
N ARG A 106 66.95 -27.90 7.81
CA ARG A 106 65.83 -27.68 8.73
C ARG A 106 65.54 -26.19 8.94
N SER A 107 66.57 -25.36 9.11
CA SER A 107 66.42 -23.91 9.23
C SER A 107 65.81 -23.29 7.97
N ALA A 108 66.27 -23.69 6.78
CA ALA A 108 65.68 -23.24 5.52
C ALA A 108 64.20 -23.67 5.37
N ARG A 109 63.86 -24.90 5.80
CA ARG A 109 62.47 -25.37 5.81
C ARG A 109 61.58 -24.61 6.80
N ILE A 110 62.09 -24.26 7.98
CA ILE A 110 61.35 -23.46 8.96
C ILE A 110 61.05 -22.07 8.39
N ALA A 111 62.04 -21.36 7.85
CA ALA A 111 61.84 -20.05 7.23
C ALA A 111 60.85 -20.09 6.03
N GLY A 112 60.85 -21.20 5.27
CA GLY A 112 59.84 -21.45 4.23
C GLY A 112 58.42 -21.55 4.79
N LEU A 113 58.22 -22.39 5.82
CA LEU A 113 56.92 -22.58 6.48
C LEU A 113 56.43 -21.31 7.20
N GLU A 114 57.33 -20.52 7.79
CA GLU A 114 57.01 -19.21 8.38
C GLU A 114 56.55 -18.22 7.30
N SER A 115 57.18 -18.22 6.12
CA SER A 115 56.75 -17.42 4.97
C SER A 115 55.42 -17.90 4.36
N GLU A 116 55.10 -19.19 4.43
CA GLU A 116 53.82 -19.74 3.97
C GLU A 116 52.69 -19.40 4.95
N LEU A 117 52.92 -19.58 6.26
CA LEU A 117 51.99 -19.20 7.32
C LEU A 117 51.67 -17.70 7.28
N GLY A 118 52.68 -16.84 7.09
CA GLY A 118 52.48 -15.39 6.98
C GLY A 118 51.63 -14.97 5.77
N ARG A 119 51.62 -15.74 4.67
CA ARG A 119 50.71 -15.52 3.54
C ARG A 119 49.29 -15.98 3.88
N ALA A 120 49.16 -17.19 4.43
CA ALA A 120 47.86 -17.74 4.81
C ALA A 120 47.13 -16.86 5.86
N GLU A 121 47.85 -16.28 6.83
CA GLU A 121 47.28 -15.31 7.77
C GLU A 121 46.83 -14.00 7.09
N ALA A 122 47.55 -13.53 6.06
CA ALA A 122 47.17 -12.32 5.33
C ALA A 122 45.91 -12.57 4.47
N GLU A 123 45.88 -13.68 3.72
CA GLU A 123 44.73 -14.14 2.95
C GLU A 123 43.49 -14.36 3.85
N GLN A 124 43.67 -14.92 5.04
CA GLN A 124 42.59 -15.08 6.02
C GLN A 124 42.04 -13.75 6.54
N ARG A 125 42.90 -12.74 6.76
CA ARG A 125 42.48 -11.39 7.18
C ARG A 125 41.69 -10.69 6.07
N GLU A 126 42.18 -10.72 4.84
CA GLU A 126 41.49 -10.16 3.67
C GLU A 126 40.12 -10.82 3.45
N ALA A 127 40.05 -12.15 3.54
CA ALA A 127 38.80 -12.89 3.44
C ALA A 127 37.79 -12.54 4.57
N ALA A 128 38.27 -12.33 5.80
CA ALA A 128 37.42 -11.93 6.92
C ALA A 128 36.90 -10.49 6.79
N GLU A 129 37.73 -9.55 6.31
CA GLU A 129 37.31 -8.18 6.02
C GLU A 129 36.29 -8.12 4.88
N ALA A 130 36.52 -8.89 3.80
CA ALA A 130 35.59 -9.02 2.69
C ALA A 130 34.25 -9.64 3.10
N LEU A 131 34.26 -10.67 3.96
CA LEU A 131 33.04 -11.26 4.53
C LEU A 131 32.26 -10.22 5.35
N ALA A 132 32.93 -9.51 6.26
CA ALA A 132 32.32 -8.47 7.07
C ALA A 132 31.78 -7.30 6.22
N ALA A 133 32.37 -7.01 5.06
CA ALA A 133 31.81 -6.06 4.10
C ALA A 133 30.50 -6.59 3.50
N ARG A 134 30.47 -7.83 3.02
CA ARG A 134 29.25 -8.46 2.47
C ARG A 134 28.12 -8.62 3.49
N GLU A 135 28.43 -8.87 4.76
CA GLU A 135 27.41 -8.92 5.82
C GLU A 135 26.73 -7.56 6.04
N ARG A 136 27.49 -6.45 5.98
CA ARG A 136 26.93 -5.09 6.07
C ARG A 136 26.08 -4.75 4.84
N GLU A 137 26.54 -5.08 3.64
CA GLU A 137 25.76 -4.92 2.40
C GLU A 137 24.44 -5.71 2.46
N LEU A 138 24.49 -6.97 2.93
CA LEU A 138 23.32 -7.84 3.08
C LEU A 138 22.35 -7.31 4.15
N GLY A 139 22.85 -6.67 5.20
CA GLY A 139 22.06 -5.94 6.19
C GLY A 139 21.27 -4.80 5.54
N ALA A 140 21.97 -3.86 4.89
CA ALA A 140 21.36 -2.73 4.19
C ALA A 140 20.37 -3.16 3.08
N ALA A 141 20.67 -4.25 2.36
CA ALA A 141 19.76 -4.82 1.37
C ALA A 141 18.46 -5.38 1.99
N ARG A 142 18.51 -5.93 3.20
CA ARG A 142 17.32 -6.38 3.95
C ARG A 142 16.49 -5.21 4.46
N GLU A 143 17.13 -4.14 4.93
CA GLU A 143 16.44 -2.93 5.38
C GLU A 143 15.69 -2.23 4.24
N THR A 144 16.35 -2.08 3.08
CA THR A 144 15.71 -1.50 1.88
C THR A 144 14.58 -2.38 1.34
N LEU A 145 14.74 -3.71 1.34
CA LEU A 145 13.66 -4.65 0.99
C LEU A 145 12.45 -4.50 1.93
N SER A 146 12.67 -4.46 3.24
CA SER A 146 11.60 -4.31 4.23
C SER A 146 10.85 -2.98 4.07
N SER A 147 11.56 -1.88 3.76
CA SER A 147 10.94 -0.59 3.43
C SER A 147 10.06 -0.66 2.18
N LEU A 148 10.54 -1.32 1.12
CA LEU A 148 9.79 -1.50 -0.13
C LEU A 148 8.56 -2.41 0.04
N GLU A 149 8.63 -3.43 0.89
CA GLU A 149 7.48 -4.27 1.22
C GLU A 149 6.41 -3.52 2.00
N ALA A 150 6.80 -2.67 2.96
CA ALA A 150 5.90 -1.79 3.69
C ALA A 150 5.25 -0.73 2.79
N GLU A 151 6.01 -0.14 1.85
CA GLU A 151 5.48 0.80 0.87
C GLU A 151 4.53 0.12 -0.12
N ARG A 152 4.85 -1.08 -0.60
CA ARG A 152 3.96 -1.88 -1.47
C ARG A 152 2.63 -2.18 -0.78
N GLU A 153 2.64 -2.55 0.50
CA GLU A 153 1.43 -2.80 1.29
C GLU A 153 0.62 -1.50 1.52
N ARG A 154 1.29 -0.37 1.75
CA ARG A 154 0.62 0.95 1.83
C ARG A 154 -0.05 1.32 0.51
N LEU A 155 0.64 1.16 -0.63
CA LEU A 155 0.09 1.43 -1.95
C LEU A 155 -1.07 0.50 -2.29
N ARG A 156 -0.96 -0.80 -1.94
CA ARG A 156 -2.06 -1.76 -2.08
C ARG A 156 -3.32 -1.28 -1.36
N ARG A 157 -3.21 -0.93 -0.07
CA ARG A 157 -4.36 -0.43 0.71
C ARG A 157 -4.97 0.84 0.11
N LEU A 158 -4.14 1.74 -0.41
CA LEU A 158 -4.62 2.93 -1.12
C LEU A 158 -5.39 2.57 -2.40
N THR A 159 -4.92 1.61 -3.19
CA THR A 159 -5.66 1.15 -4.39
C THR A 159 -6.97 0.44 -4.05
N GLU A 160 -7.00 -0.38 -2.99
CA GLU A 160 -8.24 -1.03 -2.51
C GLU A 160 -9.25 0.00 -1.97
N GLU A 161 -8.79 1.11 -1.39
CA GLU A 161 -9.67 2.18 -0.91
C GLU A 161 -10.20 3.06 -2.04
N LEU A 162 -9.35 3.41 -3.02
CA LEU A 162 -9.79 4.16 -4.21
C LEU A 162 -10.80 3.37 -5.06
N ASP A 163 -10.67 2.03 -5.13
CA ASP A 163 -11.65 1.15 -5.77
C ASP A 163 -13.02 1.17 -5.06
N ARG A 164 -13.04 1.17 -3.71
CA ARG A 164 -14.29 1.34 -2.93
C ARG A 164 -14.93 2.70 -3.21
N GLN A 165 -14.14 3.77 -3.19
CA GLN A 165 -14.64 5.13 -3.41
C GLN A 165 -15.17 5.32 -4.83
N ALA A 166 -14.49 4.76 -5.85
CA ALA A 166 -14.98 4.77 -7.23
C ALA A 166 -16.31 4.02 -7.38
N LYS A 167 -16.47 2.85 -6.72
CA LYS A 167 -17.72 2.07 -6.72
C LYS A 167 -18.86 2.79 -6.02
N PHE A 168 -18.59 3.45 -4.89
CA PHE A 168 -19.57 4.27 -4.18
C PHE A 168 -20.03 5.47 -5.02
N LEU A 169 -19.09 6.22 -5.60
CA LEU A 169 -19.41 7.39 -6.44
C LEU A 169 -20.17 7.00 -7.72
N ALA A 170 -19.89 5.83 -8.30
CA ALA A 170 -20.67 5.30 -9.42
C ALA A 170 -22.13 5.02 -9.01
N GLN A 171 -22.36 4.47 -7.81
CA GLN A 171 -23.70 4.21 -7.29
C GLN A 171 -24.46 5.51 -6.98
N GLU A 172 -23.82 6.52 -6.36
CA GLU A 172 -24.44 7.85 -6.17
C GLU A 172 -24.77 8.53 -7.51
N LEU A 173 -23.93 8.37 -8.52
CA LEU A 173 -24.13 8.95 -9.84
C LEU A 173 -25.36 8.34 -10.53
N THR A 174 -25.48 7.01 -10.57
CA THR A 174 -26.68 6.34 -11.12
C THR A 174 -27.95 6.73 -10.37
N GLN A 175 -27.93 6.78 -9.03
CA GLN A 175 -29.09 7.23 -8.24
C GLN A 175 -29.48 8.69 -8.55
N ARG A 176 -28.51 9.55 -8.87
CA ARG A 176 -28.79 10.93 -9.31
C ARG A 176 -29.31 11.00 -10.74
N GLU A 177 -28.85 10.15 -11.65
CA GLU A 177 -29.38 10.06 -13.02
C GLU A 177 -30.85 9.61 -13.00
N GLU A 178 -31.17 8.57 -12.23
CA GLU A 178 -32.56 8.11 -12.00
C GLU A 178 -33.43 9.22 -11.39
N ALA A 179 -32.96 9.91 -10.35
CA ALA A 179 -33.69 11.00 -9.72
C ALA A 179 -33.87 12.24 -10.63
N LEU A 180 -32.89 12.54 -11.48
CA LEU A 180 -32.99 13.61 -12.48
C LEU A 180 -34.00 13.27 -13.58
N GLN A 181 -34.03 12.01 -14.04
CA GLN A 181 -35.02 11.56 -15.02
C GLN A 181 -36.44 11.59 -14.42
N ALA A 182 -36.65 11.06 -13.21
CA ALA A 182 -37.94 11.15 -12.52
C ALA A 182 -38.38 12.62 -12.30
N SER A 183 -37.43 13.53 -12.04
CA SER A 183 -37.70 14.97 -11.95
C SER A 183 -38.06 15.61 -13.30
N ALA A 184 -37.56 15.08 -14.42
CA ALA A 184 -37.95 15.52 -15.76
C ALA A 184 -39.36 15.04 -16.11
N GLU A 185 -39.65 13.75 -15.93
CA GLU A 185 -40.97 13.16 -16.16
C GLU A 185 -42.08 13.86 -15.32
N ALA A 186 -41.79 14.14 -14.04
CA ALA A 186 -42.69 14.91 -13.18
C ALA A 186 -42.88 16.37 -13.63
N ARG A 187 -41.83 17.02 -14.17
CA ARG A 187 -41.92 18.39 -14.72
C ARG A 187 -42.81 18.42 -15.95
N ASP A 188 -42.68 17.45 -16.83
CA ASP A 188 -43.42 17.39 -18.09
C ASP A 188 -44.90 17.08 -17.83
N ALA A 189 -45.22 16.23 -16.84
CA ALA A 189 -46.58 16.03 -16.35
C ALA A 189 -47.20 17.34 -15.81
N VAL A 190 -46.47 18.08 -14.95
CA VAL A 190 -46.93 19.39 -14.44
C VAL A 190 -47.12 20.42 -15.56
N GLN A 191 -46.31 20.39 -16.63
CA GLN A 191 -46.52 21.26 -17.79
C GLN A 191 -47.79 20.90 -18.57
N GLN A 192 -48.12 19.60 -18.72
CA GLN A 192 -49.36 19.16 -19.36
C GLN A 192 -50.60 19.57 -18.56
N ASP A 193 -50.60 19.42 -17.24
CA ASP A 193 -51.72 19.87 -16.39
C ASP A 193 -51.82 21.39 -16.30
N LEU A 194 -50.70 22.12 -16.39
CA LEU A 194 -50.69 23.58 -16.55
C LEU A 194 -51.28 24.03 -17.90
N ALA A 195 -51.12 23.25 -18.97
CA ALA A 195 -51.77 23.52 -20.25
C ALA A 195 -53.30 23.28 -20.15
N ARG A 196 -53.73 22.12 -19.65
CA ARG A 196 -55.15 21.78 -19.45
C ARG A 196 -55.89 22.79 -18.57
N THR A 197 -55.26 23.22 -17.47
CA THR A 197 -55.87 24.21 -16.56
C THR A 197 -55.99 25.59 -17.17
N ARG A 198 -55.12 25.97 -18.13
CA ARG A 198 -55.30 27.18 -18.94
C ARG A 198 -56.45 27.03 -19.95
N GLU A 199 -56.53 25.90 -20.66
CA GLU A 199 -57.64 25.61 -21.57
C GLU A 199 -59.01 25.67 -20.85
N HIS A 200 -59.09 25.09 -19.65
CA HIS A 200 -60.29 25.21 -18.80
C HIS A 200 -60.56 26.64 -18.29
N LEU A 201 -59.53 27.42 -18.01
CA LEU A 201 -59.67 28.82 -17.60
C LEU A 201 -60.19 29.69 -18.76
N ASP A 202 -59.66 29.52 -19.97
CA ASP A 202 -60.07 30.27 -21.16
C ASP A 202 -61.51 29.88 -21.59
N ALA A 203 -61.86 28.59 -21.46
CA ALA A 203 -63.23 28.11 -21.66
C ALA A 203 -64.21 28.73 -20.65
N THR A 204 -63.90 28.68 -19.35
CA THR A 204 -64.79 29.23 -18.30
C THR A 204 -64.88 30.77 -18.35
N GLN A 205 -63.84 31.48 -18.79
CA GLN A 205 -63.93 32.91 -19.10
C GLN A 205 -64.88 33.18 -20.29
N THR A 206 -64.87 32.32 -21.31
CA THR A 206 -65.77 32.43 -22.47
C THR A 206 -67.24 32.14 -22.08
N GLU A 207 -67.46 31.14 -21.23
CA GLU A 207 -68.77 30.86 -20.63
C GLU A 207 -69.26 32.03 -19.75
N LEU A 208 -68.39 32.61 -18.92
CA LEU A 208 -68.72 33.79 -18.11
C LEU A 208 -69.09 35.00 -18.98
N ALA A 209 -68.30 35.28 -20.03
CA ALA A 209 -68.57 36.39 -20.95
C ALA A 209 -69.91 36.22 -21.69
N THR A 210 -70.23 34.99 -22.13
CA THR A 210 -71.52 34.71 -22.79
C THR A 210 -72.70 34.67 -21.81
N ALA A 211 -72.50 34.25 -20.56
CA ALA A 211 -73.50 34.34 -19.49
C ALA A 211 -73.80 35.81 -19.11
N LEU A 212 -72.76 36.64 -18.93
CA LEU A 212 -72.91 38.07 -18.67
C LEU A 212 -73.62 38.79 -19.81
N LYS A 213 -73.29 38.47 -21.08
CA LYS A 213 -74.02 39.01 -22.22
C LYS A 213 -75.50 38.60 -22.17
N ARG A 214 -75.83 37.32 -21.95
CA ARG A 214 -77.21 36.84 -21.84
C ARG A 214 -77.97 37.55 -20.72
N ALA A 215 -77.33 37.81 -19.57
CA ALA A 215 -77.93 38.54 -18.47
C ALA A 215 -78.26 39.99 -18.84
N GLY A 216 -77.34 40.69 -19.53
CA GLY A 216 -77.60 42.03 -20.06
C GLY A 216 -78.68 42.06 -21.14
N ASP A 217 -78.67 41.09 -22.06
CA ASP A 217 -79.71 40.92 -23.10
C ASP A 217 -81.10 40.69 -22.45
N THR A 218 -81.19 39.87 -21.38
CA THR A 218 -82.46 39.67 -20.66
C THR A 218 -82.85 40.88 -19.83
N GLU A 219 -81.92 41.59 -19.19
CA GLU A 219 -82.23 42.82 -18.46
C GLU A 219 -82.74 43.93 -19.38
N ALA A 220 -82.20 44.06 -20.59
CA ALA A 220 -82.71 44.96 -21.62
C ALA A 220 -84.13 44.59 -22.08
N VAL A 221 -84.46 43.30 -22.21
CA VAL A 221 -85.84 42.84 -22.48
C VAL A 221 -86.77 43.14 -21.31
N LEU A 222 -86.34 42.93 -20.07
CA LEU A 222 -87.11 43.26 -18.87
C LEU A 222 -87.35 44.77 -18.74
N ALA A 223 -86.39 45.61 -19.14
CA ALA A 223 -86.57 47.06 -19.22
C ALA A 223 -87.58 47.45 -20.31
N ALA A 224 -87.42 46.95 -21.54
CA ALA A 224 -88.32 47.25 -22.66
C ALA A 224 -89.77 46.82 -22.39
N LEU A 225 -89.98 45.73 -21.64
CA LEU A 225 -91.32 45.32 -21.19
C LEU A 225 -91.92 46.31 -20.18
N ARG A 226 -91.14 46.81 -19.21
CA ARG A 226 -91.59 47.84 -18.26
C ARG A 226 -91.92 49.15 -18.97
N ASP A 227 -91.07 49.58 -19.91
CA ASP A 227 -91.28 50.80 -20.71
C ASP A 227 -92.52 50.69 -21.62
N ALA A 228 -92.85 49.48 -22.09
CA ALA A 228 -94.09 49.17 -22.80
C ALA A 228 -95.33 49.07 -21.88
N GLY A 229 -95.20 49.37 -20.59
CA GLY A 229 -96.29 49.36 -19.61
C GLY A 229 -96.66 47.97 -19.07
N VAL A 230 -95.85 46.94 -19.33
CA VAL A 230 -96.08 45.60 -18.81
C VAL A 230 -95.55 45.52 -17.37
N ASP A 231 -96.42 45.26 -16.39
CA ASP A 231 -95.98 44.98 -15.02
C ASP A 231 -95.32 43.58 -14.97
N VAL A 232 -94.01 43.57 -15.14
CA VAL A 232 -93.19 42.35 -15.13
C VAL A 232 -93.12 41.72 -13.72
N ALA A 233 -93.41 42.47 -12.64
CA ALA A 233 -93.49 41.91 -11.30
C ALA A 233 -94.79 41.09 -11.11
N ARG A 234 -95.90 41.53 -11.71
CA ARG A 234 -97.14 40.75 -11.83
C ARG A 234 -96.94 39.45 -12.63
N LEU A 235 -96.24 39.51 -13.77
CA LEU A 235 -96.01 38.34 -14.63
C LEU A 235 -94.98 37.34 -14.06
N SER A 236 -93.97 37.81 -13.32
CA SER A 236 -92.96 36.94 -12.69
C SER A 236 -93.38 36.37 -11.33
N GLY A 237 -94.53 36.77 -10.79
CA GLY A 237 -95.00 36.37 -9.47
C GLY A 237 -94.32 37.09 -8.28
N ALA A 238 -93.51 38.12 -8.56
CA ALA A 238 -92.85 38.92 -7.53
C ALA A 238 -93.80 39.92 -6.83
N ASP A 239 -94.87 40.33 -7.50
CA ASP A 239 -95.93 41.21 -6.96
C ASP A 239 -97.30 40.73 -7.48
N PRO A 240 -97.93 39.75 -6.81
CA PRO A 240 -99.11 39.05 -7.33
C PRO A 240 -100.38 39.92 -7.38
N MET A 241 -101.30 39.58 -8.28
CA MET A 241 -102.62 40.22 -8.44
C MET A 241 -103.44 40.13 -7.13
N PRO A 242 -103.95 41.24 -6.57
CA PRO A 242 -104.77 41.21 -5.36
C PRO A 242 -106.15 40.60 -5.65
N MET A 243 -106.73 39.87 -4.69
CA MET A 243 -108.09 39.32 -4.81
C MET A 243 -109.14 40.37 -4.45
N VAL A 244 -109.94 40.77 -5.44
CA VAL A 244 -110.89 41.87 -5.37
C VAL A 244 -112.23 41.46 -5.97
N ARG A 245 -113.32 41.80 -5.29
CA ARG A 245 -114.70 41.67 -5.78
C ARG A 245 -115.38 43.03 -5.74
N GLY A 246 -115.98 43.41 -6.86
CA GLY A 246 -116.68 44.68 -7.05
C GLY A 246 -117.92 44.53 -7.92
N PHE A 247 -118.46 45.66 -8.36
CA PHE A 247 -119.61 45.70 -9.28
C PHE A 247 -119.57 46.91 -10.20
N VAL A 248 -120.11 46.77 -11.41
CA VAL A 248 -120.26 47.87 -12.37
C VAL A 248 -121.23 48.91 -11.79
N VAL A 249 -120.76 50.15 -11.64
CA VAL A 249 -121.58 51.29 -11.21
C VAL A 249 -122.25 51.95 -12.41
N ARG A 250 -121.46 52.23 -13.45
CA ARG A 250 -121.89 52.93 -14.67
C ARG A 250 -121.05 52.47 -15.86
N VAL A 251 -121.69 52.42 -17.02
CA VAL A 251 -121.05 52.25 -18.32
C VAL A 251 -121.24 53.54 -19.08
N ASP A 252 -120.16 54.15 -19.55
CA ASP A 252 -120.18 55.33 -20.39
C ASP A 252 -119.82 54.98 -21.84
N THR A 253 -120.84 54.97 -22.68
CA THR A 253 -120.73 54.63 -24.11
C THR A 253 -120.50 55.87 -24.99
N SER A 254 -120.27 57.06 -24.41
CA SER A 254 -119.90 58.27 -25.17
C SER A 254 -118.41 58.31 -25.54
N SER A 255 -117.58 57.58 -24.79
CA SER A 255 -116.16 57.39 -25.07
C SER A 255 -115.90 56.18 -25.98
N VAL A 256 -114.83 56.24 -26.76
CA VAL A 256 -114.36 55.11 -27.60
C VAL A 256 -112.88 54.87 -27.26
N PRO A 257 -112.50 53.72 -26.65
CA PRO A 257 -113.37 52.65 -26.18
C PRO A 257 -114.33 53.07 -25.04
N PRO A 258 -115.43 52.33 -24.80
CA PRO A 258 -116.36 52.61 -23.71
C PRO A 258 -115.68 52.49 -22.34
N VAL A 259 -115.95 53.47 -21.48
CA VAL A 259 -115.38 53.56 -20.13
C VAL A 259 -116.38 53.01 -19.12
N VAL A 260 -115.93 52.08 -18.27
CA VAL A 260 -116.74 51.40 -17.27
C VAL A 260 -116.22 51.76 -15.89
N LEU A 261 -117.09 52.36 -15.07
CA LEU A 261 -116.81 52.64 -13.66
C LEU A 261 -117.24 51.43 -12.83
N VAL A 262 -116.28 50.85 -12.11
CA VAL A 262 -116.49 49.69 -11.24
C VAL A 262 -116.14 50.07 -9.81
N HIS A 263 -117.07 49.86 -8.88
CA HIS A 263 -116.78 50.00 -7.45
C HIS A 263 -116.12 48.71 -6.96
N VAL A 264 -114.86 48.80 -6.56
CA VAL A 264 -113.99 47.70 -6.11
C VAL A 264 -113.69 47.73 -4.61
N GLY A 265 -114.12 48.80 -3.91
CA GLY A 265 -113.91 48.98 -2.48
C GLY A 265 -112.56 49.62 -2.15
N ALA A 266 -112.53 50.34 -1.04
CA ALA A 266 -111.36 51.10 -0.61
C ALA A 266 -110.14 50.19 -0.38
N ARG A 267 -108.98 50.59 -0.94
CA ARG A 267 -107.70 49.85 -0.88
C ARG A 267 -107.72 48.47 -1.57
N SER A 268 -108.39 48.35 -2.71
CA SER A 268 -108.38 47.16 -3.58
C SER A 268 -106.98 46.69 -4.01
N GLY A 269 -105.95 47.53 -3.93
CA GLY A 269 -104.56 47.21 -4.32
C GLY A 269 -104.33 47.14 -5.84
N LEU A 270 -105.37 47.43 -6.63
CA LEU A 270 -105.31 47.45 -8.08
C LEU A 270 -104.50 48.63 -8.61
N ARG A 271 -103.85 48.44 -9.76
CA ARG A 271 -103.10 49.45 -10.51
C ARG A 271 -103.69 49.62 -11.91
N ALA A 272 -103.26 50.67 -12.62
CA ALA A 272 -103.51 50.76 -14.05
C ALA A 272 -102.84 49.56 -14.78
N GLY A 273 -103.53 49.00 -15.77
CA GLY A 273 -103.16 47.75 -16.46
C GLY A 273 -103.74 46.46 -15.85
N ASP A 274 -104.32 46.51 -14.64
CA ASP A 274 -104.89 45.31 -14.01
C ASP A 274 -106.18 44.85 -14.70
N GLN A 275 -106.25 43.56 -15.03
CA GLN A 275 -107.44 42.97 -15.66
C GLN A 275 -108.48 42.55 -14.62
N LEU A 276 -109.74 42.87 -14.92
CA LEU A 276 -110.91 42.51 -14.12
C LEU A 276 -111.96 41.81 -15.01
N TYR A 277 -112.56 40.75 -14.51
CA TYR A 277 -113.54 39.93 -15.23
C TYR A 277 -114.96 40.27 -14.79
N VAL A 278 -115.79 40.69 -15.75
CA VAL A 278 -117.21 41.00 -15.48
C VAL A 278 -118.04 39.73 -15.61
N VAL A 279 -118.91 39.49 -14.65
CA VAL A 279 -119.73 38.28 -14.54
C VAL A 279 -121.20 38.66 -14.42
N ARG A 280 -122.04 38.03 -15.25
CA ARG A 280 -123.49 38.11 -15.16
C ARG A 280 -124.04 36.69 -15.10
N ARG A 281 -124.78 36.35 -14.03
CA ARG A 281 -125.37 35.02 -13.81
C ARG A 281 -124.34 33.88 -13.94
N GLY A 282 -123.18 34.04 -13.28
CA GLY A 282 -122.10 33.04 -13.26
C GLY A 282 -121.27 32.91 -14.53
N ARG A 283 -121.54 33.68 -15.60
CA ARG A 283 -120.76 33.64 -16.84
C ARG A 283 -119.94 34.91 -17.05
N ARG A 284 -118.68 34.76 -17.46
CA ARG A 284 -117.79 35.85 -17.90
C ARG A 284 -118.38 36.54 -19.13
N VAL A 285 -118.73 37.81 -18.99
CA VAL A 285 -119.34 38.67 -20.02
C VAL A 285 -118.27 39.49 -20.73
N ALA A 286 -117.33 40.07 -19.97
CA ALA A 286 -116.25 40.90 -20.47
C ALA A 286 -114.97 40.75 -19.64
N THR A 287 -113.85 41.17 -20.23
CA THR A 287 -112.63 41.51 -19.52
C THR A 287 -112.43 43.02 -19.65
N LEU A 288 -112.35 43.66 -18.49
CA LEU A 288 -112.01 45.05 -18.30
C LEU A 288 -110.51 45.15 -17.96
N GLU A 289 -109.94 46.32 -18.19
CA GLU A 289 -108.59 46.69 -17.73
C GLU A 289 -108.71 48.03 -17.00
N VAL A 290 -108.09 48.15 -15.84
CA VAL A 290 -108.07 49.39 -15.06
C VAL A 290 -107.23 50.44 -15.79
N ASP A 291 -107.82 51.58 -16.15
CA ASP A 291 -107.09 52.76 -16.61
C ASP A 291 -106.63 53.63 -15.43
N ALA A 292 -107.48 53.75 -14.39
CA ALA A 292 -107.19 54.53 -13.19
C ALA A 292 -107.98 54.02 -11.97
N LEU A 293 -107.45 54.24 -10.76
CA LEU A 293 -108.11 53.96 -9.49
C LEU A 293 -108.28 55.26 -8.67
N GLN A 294 -109.47 55.47 -8.11
CA GLN A 294 -109.79 56.56 -7.19
C GLN A 294 -110.54 55.99 -5.97
N GLU A 295 -109.88 55.98 -4.82
CA GLU A 295 -110.37 55.47 -3.52
C GLU A 295 -111.00 54.06 -3.55
N ASP A 296 -112.29 53.96 -3.86
CA ASP A 296 -113.10 52.74 -3.91
C ASP A 296 -113.61 52.37 -5.32
N ILE A 297 -113.39 53.23 -6.33
CA ILE A 297 -113.85 53.07 -7.71
C ILE A 297 -112.65 53.02 -8.67
N CYS A 298 -112.61 52.03 -9.56
CA CYS A 298 -111.73 52.07 -10.73
C CYS A 298 -112.49 52.51 -11.99
N THR A 299 -111.80 53.36 -12.76
CA THR A 299 -112.12 53.64 -14.16
C THR A 299 -111.44 52.56 -15.00
N THR A 300 -112.21 51.90 -15.85
CA THR A 300 -111.74 50.75 -16.63
C THR A 300 -112.20 50.83 -18.09
N ARG A 301 -111.44 50.24 -19.01
CA ARG A 301 -111.80 50.05 -20.42
C ARG A 301 -112.17 48.61 -20.71
N ILE A 302 -113.06 48.39 -21.68
CA ILE A 302 -113.38 47.04 -22.16
C ILE A 302 -112.29 46.58 -23.13
N VAL A 303 -111.52 45.55 -22.75
CA VAL A 303 -110.47 44.96 -23.60
C VAL A 303 -111.00 43.77 -24.39
N ALA A 304 -111.91 42.98 -23.80
CA ALA A 304 -112.56 41.86 -24.48
C ALA A 304 -114.02 41.71 -24.07
N GLY A 305 -114.87 41.26 -24.99
CA GLY A 305 -116.29 41.01 -24.71
C GLY A 305 -116.97 40.21 -25.82
N GLY A 306 -118.07 39.53 -25.48
CA GLY A 306 -118.94 38.87 -26.46
C GLY A 306 -119.58 39.86 -27.45
N ARG A 307 -119.86 39.41 -28.69
CA ARG A 307 -120.53 40.24 -29.70
C ARG A 307 -121.91 40.68 -29.22
N GLY A 308 -122.26 41.96 -29.43
CA GLY A 308 -123.52 42.55 -28.98
C GLY A 308 -123.54 42.93 -27.50
N LEU A 309 -122.38 43.20 -26.90
CA LEU A 309 -122.25 43.46 -25.47
C LEU A 309 -123.04 44.70 -25.00
N GLN A 310 -123.86 44.52 -23.96
CA GLN A 310 -124.32 45.61 -23.10
C GLN A 310 -124.01 45.23 -21.66
N LEU A 311 -122.98 45.87 -21.10
CA LEU A 311 -122.71 45.86 -19.66
C LEU A 311 -123.80 46.65 -18.93
N ALA A 312 -124.11 46.27 -17.70
CA ALA A 312 -125.21 46.83 -16.92
C ALA A 312 -124.73 47.22 -15.52
N PRO A 313 -125.26 48.30 -14.92
CA PRO A 313 -125.09 48.56 -13.50
C PRO A 313 -125.49 47.33 -12.66
N ARG A 314 -124.68 47.00 -11.66
CA ARG A 314 -124.73 45.80 -10.81
C ARG A 314 -124.34 44.46 -11.46
N ASP A 315 -123.70 44.46 -12.63
CA ASP A 315 -122.89 43.29 -13.02
C ASP A 315 -121.75 43.10 -12.00
N GLU A 316 -121.44 41.86 -11.62
CA GLU A 316 -120.35 41.56 -10.69
C GLU A 316 -118.99 41.64 -11.40
N VAL A 317 -117.94 42.01 -10.67
CA VAL A 317 -116.59 42.14 -11.21
C VAL A 317 -115.57 41.51 -10.25
N PHE A 318 -114.62 40.75 -10.80
CA PHE A 318 -113.62 39.98 -10.03
C PHE A 318 -112.22 40.18 -10.63
N SER A 319 -111.16 40.26 -9.80
CA SER A 319 -109.77 40.31 -10.29
C SER A 319 -109.15 38.94 -10.60
N TRP A 320 -109.87 37.85 -10.30
CA TRP A 320 -109.54 36.49 -10.73
C TRP A 320 -110.56 36.02 -11.76
N GLU A 321 -110.15 35.16 -12.70
CA GLU A 321 -111.12 34.50 -13.59
C GLU A 321 -111.97 33.53 -12.76
N PRO A 322 -113.31 33.69 -12.71
CA PRO A 322 -114.16 32.75 -12.00
C PRO A 322 -114.28 31.45 -12.80
N GLU A 323 -114.16 30.34 -12.10
CA GLU A 323 -114.39 29.00 -12.65
C GLU A 323 -115.85 28.85 -13.15
N ARG A 324 -116.05 28.00 -14.16
CA ARG A 324 -117.27 27.95 -15.00
C ARG A 324 -118.46 27.20 -14.41
#